data_AF-A0A348G1B6-F1
#
_entry.id   AF-A0A348G1B6-F1
#
_cell.length_a   1.000
_cell.length_b   1.000
_cell.length_c   1.000
_cell.angle_alpha   90.00
_cell.angle_beta   90.00
_cell.angle_gamma   90.00
#
_symmetry.space_group_name_H-M   'P 1'
#
loop_
_entity.id
_entity.type
_entity.pdbx_description
1 polymer ?
#
loop_
_entity_poly.entity_id
_entity_poly.type
_entity_poly.pdbx_seq_one_letter_code
_entity_poly.pdbx_strand_id
1 'polypeptide(L)'
;MGASVKRVGVAVLLMAGACATPHQIVDRSDFLAEATRTYAGETRERVIAAAETVLKISDPTDFEFRHTMNGFTALRRYVVYAVIASAQGREKWEFQVEAEGDRLRASVSISEAGVSHGGNSSTPYEGRMASVPLYRLFWARVDYVLGKRSDWLTCDVAAEQAKANNTNAAIALSGLCGATSDGRDAPPPPQMEPVKHSPPAAASKQSRQ
;
A
#
# COMPACT_ATOMS: atom_id res chain seq x y z
N MET A 1 -38.89 -12.44 61.32
CA MET A 1 -37.61 -11.68 61.34
C MET A 1 -36.57 -12.50 60.60
N GLY A 2 -36.20 -12.11 59.38
CA GLY A 2 -35.19 -12.82 58.58
C GLY A 2 -34.52 -11.84 57.63
N ALA A 3 -33.31 -11.41 57.95
CA ALA A 3 -32.54 -10.47 57.16
C ALA A 3 -31.74 -11.22 56.08
N SER A 4 -31.99 -10.88 54.81
CA SER A 4 -31.27 -11.43 53.66
C SER A 4 -30.09 -10.53 53.31
N VAL A 5 -28.87 -10.98 53.59
CA VAL A 5 -27.62 -10.28 53.23
C VAL A 5 -27.28 -10.57 51.76
N LYS A 6 -27.33 -9.55 50.90
CA LYS A 6 -26.85 -9.63 49.51
C LYS A 6 -25.34 -9.40 49.48
N ARG A 7 -24.57 -10.43 49.08
CA ARG A 7 -23.13 -10.33 48.81
C ARG A 7 -22.93 -9.74 47.41
N VAL A 8 -22.28 -8.58 47.33
CA VAL A 8 -21.81 -7.99 46.07
C VAL A 8 -20.43 -8.58 45.77
N GLY A 9 -20.33 -9.38 44.71
CA GLY A 9 -19.05 -9.88 44.19
C GLY A 9 -18.48 -8.89 43.18
N VAL A 10 -17.31 -8.34 43.48
CA VAL A 10 -16.51 -7.53 42.54
C VAL A 10 -15.70 -8.49 41.67
N ALA A 11 -16.04 -8.57 40.38
CA ALA A 11 -15.25 -9.29 39.39
C ALA A 11 -14.12 -8.38 38.88
N VAL A 12 -12.88 -8.69 39.24
CA VAL A 12 -11.67 -8.05 38.70
C VAL A 12 -11.39 -8.67 37.33
N LEU A 13 -11.65 -7.92 36.24
CA LEU A 13 -11.21 -8.30 34.90
C LEU A 13 -9.71 -8.04 34.76
N LEU A 14 -8.93 -9.11 34.69
CA LEU A 14 -7.52 -9.11 34.27
C LEU A 14 -7.46 -8.84 32.75
N MET A 15 -7.20 -7.59 32.37
CA MET A 15 -6.82 -7.22 31.00
C MET A 15 -5.40 -7.72 30.73
N ALA A 16 -5.28 -8.96 30.24
CA ALA A 16 -4.04 -9.46 29.67
C ALA A 16 -3.77 -8.71 28.35
N GLY A 17 -2.95 -7.66 28.41
CA GLY A 17 -2.41 -7.00 27.23
C GLY A 17 -1.46 -7.96 26.50
N ALA A 18 -1.96 -8.66 25.49
CA ALA A 18 -1.12 -9.40 24.58
C ALA A 18 -0.27 -8.41 23.80
N CYS A 19 1.05 -8.41 24.05
CA CYS A 19 2.02 -7.80 23.14
C CYS A 19 1.98 -8.57 21.82
N ALA A 20 1.06 -8.19 20.93
CA ALA A 20 1.04 -8.71 19.57
C ALA A 20 2.31 -8.24 18.87
N THR A 21 3.14 -9.19 18.43
CA THR A 21 4.28 -8.90 17.57
C THR A 21 3.80 -8.23 16.28
N PRO A 22 4.50 -7.20 15.78
CA PRO A 22 4.18 -6.57 14.50
C PRO A 22 4.01 -7.63 13.40
N HIS A 23 2.98 -7.47 12.55
CA HIS A 23 2.78 -8.35 11.41
C HIS A 23 3.96 -8.22 10.44
N GLN A 24 4.50 -9.35 10.01
CA GLN A 24 5.59 -9.46 9.05
C GLN A 24 5.17 -10.42 7.94
N ILE A 25 5.69 -10.20 6.73
CA ILE A 25 5.49 -11.13 5.61
C ILE A 25 6.48 -12.27 5.79
N VAL A 26 6.03 -13.40 6.33
CA VAL A 26 6.87 -14.60 6.50
C VAL A 26 6.58 -15.66 5.46
N ASP A 27 5.36 -15.68 4.90
CA ASP A 27 4.97 -16.64 3.89
C ASP A 27 4.14 -16.03 2.74
N ARG A 28 3.70 -16.92 1.83
CA ARG A 28 2.90 -16.54 0.66
C ARG A 28 1.55 -15.96 1.05
N SER A 29 0.92 -16.46 2.11
CA SER A 29 -0.39 -16.00 2.54
C SER A 29 -0.32 -14.58 3.10
N ASP A 30 0.70 -14.27 3.90
CA ASP A 30 0.96 -12.91 4.38
C ASP A 30 1.23 -11.96 3.21
N PHE A 31 2.07 -12.40 2.27
CA PHE A 31 2.35 -11.61 1.07
C PHE A 31 1.04 -11.30 0.33
N LEU A 32 0.18 -12.28 0.08
CA LEU A 32 -1.08 -12.05 -0.61
C LEU A 32 -2.02 -11.13 0.19
N ALA A 33 -2.05 -11.21 1.51
CA ALA A 33 -2.88 -10.36 2.36
C ALA A 33 -2.47 -8.87 2.28
N GLU A 34 -1.17 -8.59 2.19
CA GLU A 34 -0.66 -7.21 2.12
C GLU A 34 -0.56 -6.70 0.67
N ALA A 35 -0.18 -7.56 -0.26
CA ALA A 35 0.09 -7.23 -1.65
C ALA A 35 -1.15 -7.23 -2.56
N THR A 36 -2.34 -7.58 -2.07
CA THR A 36 -3.55 -7.63 -2.91
C THR A 36 -4.74 -6.87 -2.32
N ARG A 37 -5.57 -6.28 -3.19
CA ARG A 37 -6.83 -5.62 -2.82
C ARG A 37 -7.91 -5.96 -3.83
N THR A 38 -9.15 -6.05 -3.36
CA THR A 38 -10.31 -6.30 -4.21
C THR A 38 -11.17 -5.06 -4.33
N TYR A 39 -11.59 -4.73 -5.54
CA TYR A 39 -12.43 -3.56 -5.84
C TYR A 39 -13.73 -3.98 -6.51
N ALA A 40 -14.85 -3.66 -5.86
CA ALA A 40 -16.19 -3.78 -6.44
C ALA A 40 -16.61 -2.46 -7.10
N GLY A 41 -17.30 -2.54 -8.23
CA GLY A 41 -17.83 -1.37 -8.95
C GLY A 41 -16.77 -0.47 -9.61
N GLU A 42 -15.49 -0.85 -9.58
CA GLU A 42 -14.44 -0.14 -10.30
C GLU A 42 -14.21 -0.72 -11.69
N THR A 43 -13.64 0.10 -12.58
CA THR A 43 -13.07 -0.40 -13.83
C THR A 43 -11.58 -0.68 -13.67
N ARG A 44 -11.06 -1.60 -14.50
CA ARG A 44 -9.63 -1.95 -14.50
C ARG A 44 -8.78 -0.71 -14.72
N GLU A 45 -9.18 0.12 -15.68
CA GLU A 45 -8.45 1.31 -16.10
C GLU A 45 -8.34 2.32 -14.97
N ARG A 46 -9.39 2.47 -14.16
CA ARG A 46 -9.36 3.36 -12.98
C ARG A 46 -8.44 2.87 -11.89
N VAL A 47 -8.47 1.57 -11.59
CA VAL A 47 -7.60 0.98 -10.57
C VAL A 47 -6.12 1.10 -11.00
N ILE A 48 -5.82 0.84 -12.27
CA ILE A 48 -4.48 1.02 -12.84
C ILE A 48 -4.06 2.48 -12.78
N ALA A 49 -4.90 3.41 -13.24
CA ALA A 49 -4.61 4.83 -13.22
C ALA A 49 -4.38 5.36 -11.80
N ALA A 50 -5.18 4.93 -10.82
CA ALA A 50 -5.01 5.31 -9.43
C ALA A 50 -3.66 4.83 -8.86
N ALA A 51 -3.28 3.58 -9.11
CA ALA A 51 -1.97 3.05 -8.73
C ALA A 51 -0.81 3.82 -9.38
N GLU A 52 -0.92 4.13 -10.66
CA GLU A 52 0.07 4.92 -11.38
C GLU A 52 0.18 6.35 -10.83
N THR A 53 -0.94 7.00 -10.51
CA THR A 53 -0.96 8.33 -9.87
C THR A 53 -0.21 8.31 -8.54
N VAL A 54 -0.39 7.28 -7.71
CA VAL A 54 0.31 7.15 -6.42
C VAL A 54 1.82 7.06 -6.61
N LEU A 55 2.30 6.31 -7.61
CA LEU A 55 3.74 6.21 -7.88
C LEU A 55 4.29 7.51 -8.49
N LYS A 56 3.60 8.08 -9.48
CA LYS A 56 4.02 9.36 -10.09
C LYS A 56 4.13 10.50 -9.08
N ILE A 57 3.19 10.60 -8.15
CA ILE A 57 3.25 11.68 -7.15
C ILE A 57 4.32 11.44 -6.10
N SER A 58 4.71 10.18 -5.88
CA SER A 58 5.78 9.86 -4.94
C SER A 58 7.16 10.18 -5.47
N ASP A 59 7.35 10.20 -6.79
CA ASP A 59 8.63 10.56 -7.41
C ASP A 59 8.41 10.91 -8.90
N PRO A 60 8.02 12.15 -9.22
CA PRO A 60 7.56 12.52 -10.55
C PRO A 60 8.65 12.42 -11.63
N THR A 61 9.93 12.48 -11.24
CA THR A 61 11.05 12.46 -12.19
C THR A 61 11.69 11.09 -12.36
N ASP A 62 11.62 10.22 -11.35
CA ASP A 62 12.45 9.01 -11.34
C ASP A 62 11.71 7.72 -11.71
N PHE A 63 10.38 7.76 -11.86
CA PHE A 63 9.59 6.61 -12.33
C PHE A 63 9.50 6.52 -13.86
N GLU A 64 9.90 5.36 -14.39
CA GLU A 64 9.62 4.92 -15.76
C GLU A 64 8.50 3.87 -15.75
N PHE A 65 7.44 4.07 -16.55
CA PHE A 65 6.32 3.15 -16.64
C PHE A 65 6.33 2.34 -17.95
N ARG A 66 6.10 1.04 -17.84
CA ARG A 66 5.86 0.12 -18.95
C ARG A 66 4.48 -0.51 -18.78
N HIS A 67 3.49 0.00 -19.49
CA HIS A 67 2.12 -0.49 -19.43
C HIS A 67 1.99 -1.88 -20.06
N THR A 68 1.05 -2.65 -19.52
CA THR A 68 0.62 -3.95 -20.02
C THR A 68 -0.91 -3.93 -20.13
N MET A 69 -1.50 -4.98 -20.71
CA MET A 69 -2.97 -5.06 -20.83
C MET A 69 -3.70 -5.01 -19.49
N ASN A 70 -3.08 -5.53 -18.43
CA ASN A 70 -3.72 -5.70 -17.12
C ASN A 70 -3.07 -4.85 -16.01
N GLY A 71 -2.16 -3.93 -16.33
CA GLY A 71 -1.43 -3.18 -15.32
C GLY A 71 -0.16 -2.56 -15.87
N PHE A 72 0.90 -2.47 -15.07
CA PHE A 72 2.17 -1.91 -15.48
C PHE A 72 3.35 -2.47 -14.69
N THR A 73 4.55 -2.28 -15.24
CA THR A 73 5.81 -2.32 -14.49
C THR A 73 6.35 -0.90 -14.37
N ALA A 74 6.54 -0.40 -13.15
CA ALA A 74 7.16 0.88 -12.89
C ALA A 74 8.57 0.66 -12.32
N LEU A 75 9.54 1.41 -12.83
CA LEU A 75 10.94 1.33 -12.42
C LEU A 75 11.35 2.69 -11.88
N ARG A 76 11.68 2.75 -10.60
CA ARG A 76 12.21 3.94 -9.95
C ARG A 76 13.71 3.81 -9.77
N ARG A 77 14.49 4.77 -10.24
CA ARG A 77 15.93 4.82 -9.98
C ARG A 77 16.18 5.68 -8.76
N TYR A 78 17.22 5.39 -8.00
CA TYR A 78 17.61 6.27 -6.91
C TYR A 78 19.12 6.19 -6.66
N VAL A 79 19.65 7.25 -6.06
CA VAL A 79 21.03 7.32 -5.57
C VAL A 79 21.01 7.92 -4.16
N VAL A 80 21.62 7.22 -3.21
CA VAL A 80 21.89 7.70 -1.86
C VAL A 80 23.37 8.00 -1.77
N TYR A 81 23.72 9.23 -1.40
CA TYR A 81 25.11 9.63 -1.17
C TYR A 81 25.32 10.03 0.29
N ALA A 82 26.25 9.35 0.96
CA ALA A 82 26.81 9.73 2.25
C ALA A 82 28.33 9.89 2.08
N VAL A 83 28.95 10.79 2.85
CA VAL A 83 30.35 11.24 2.65
C VAL A 83 31.39 10.10 2.50
N ILE A 84 31.12 8.91 3.04
CA ILE A 84 31.99 7.72 2.97
C ILE A 84 31.35 6.49 2.31
N ALA A 85 30.09 6.58 1.87
CA ALA A 85 29.33 5.48 1.32
C ALA A 85 28.27 5.97 0.33
N SER A 86 28.09 5.26 -0.78
CA SER A 86 26.99 5.53 -1.71
C SER A 86 26.24 4.26 -2.04
N ALA A 87 24.95 4.37 -2.28
CA ALA A 87 24.15 3.29 -2.81
C ALA A 87 23.40 3.79 -4.04
N GLN A 88 23.39 3.00 -5.10
CA GLN A 88 22.55 3.25 -6.25
C GLN A 88 21.70 2.01 -6.48
N GLY A 89 20.43 2.22 -6.77
CA GLY A 89 19.47 1.13 -6.85
C GLY A 89 18.34 1.42 -7.81
N ARG A 90 17.57 0.38 -8.08
CA ARG A 90 16.35 0.41 -8.86
C ARG A 90 15.29 -0.36 -8.11
N GLU A 91 14.19 0.31 -7.80
CA GLU A 91 12.98 -0.31 -7.28
C GLU A 91 12.07 -0.62 -8.46
N LYS A 92 11.65 -1.88 -8.56
CA LYS A 92 10.69 -2.38 -9.55
C LYS A 92 9.36 -2.65 -8.86
N TRP A 93 8.32 -2.00 -9.37
CA TRP A 93 6.94 -2.16 -8.96
C TRP A 93 6.16 -2.85 -10.08
N GLU A 94 5.59 -4.01 -9.79
CA GLU A 94 4.79 -4.77 -10.73
C GLU A 94 3.34 -4.75 -10.26
N PHE A 95 2.49 -4.03 -10.98
CA PHE A 95 1.08 -3.87 -10.66
C PHE A 95 0.22 -4.59 -11.68
N GLN A 96 -0.75 -5.39 -11.22
CA GLN A 96 -1.66 -6.15 -12.06
C GLN A 96 -3.08 -6.13 -11.52
N VAL A 97 -4.07 -6.13 -12.42
CA VAL A 97 -5.50 -6.14 -12.11
C VAL A 97 -6.19 -7.20 -12.95
N GLU A 98 -6.73 -8.20 -12.25
CA GLU A 98 -7.44 -9.33 -12.83
C GLU A 98 -8.93 -9.29 -12.46
N ALA A 99 -9.78 -9.92 -13.28
CA ALA A 99 -11.18 -10.07 -12.93
C ALA A 99 -11.36 -11.26 -11.98
N GLU A 100 -12.12 -11.07 -10.92
CA GLU A 100 -12.48 -12.09 -9.92
C GLU A 100 -13.99 -12.03 -9.69
N GLY A 101 -14.75 -12.71 -10.56
CA GLY A 101 -16.22 -12.65 -10.56
C GLY A 101 -16.73 -11.26 -10.94
N ASP A 102 -17.53 -10.65 -10.07
CA ASP A 102 -18.06 -9.29 -10.19
C ASP A 102 -17.12 -8.21 -9.64
N ARG A 103 -15.91 -8.60 -9.21
CA ARG A 103 -14.90 -7.74 -8.60
C ARG A 103 -13.60 -7.76 -9.41
N LEU A 104 -12.76 -6.78 -9.14
CA LEU A 104 -11.39 -6.73 -9.63
C LEU A 104 -10.44 -7.08 -8.50
N ARG A 105 -9.49 -7.96 -8.76
CA ARG A 105 -8.37 -8.23 -7.86
C ARG A 105 -7.14 -7.50 -8.36
N ALA A 106 -6.69 -6.50 -7.61
CA ALA A 106 -5.43 -5.81 -7.84
C ALA A 106 -4.32 -6.44 -6.99
N SER A 107 -3.12 -6.49 -7.54
CA SER A 107 -1.92 -6.97 -6.84
C SER A 107 -0.72 -6.09 -7.16
N VAL A 108 0.20 -5.98 -6.20
CA VAL A 108 1.47 -5.26 -6.36
C VAL A 108 2.63 -6.10 -5.82
N SER A 109 3.69 -6.25 -6.61
CA SER A 109 4.96 -6.83 -6.14
C SER A 109 6.05 -5.77 -6.22
N ILE A 110 6.91 -5.71 -5.20
CA ILE A 110 7.96 -4.70 -5.08
C ILE A 110 9.28 -5.44 -4.87
N SER A 111 10.26 -5.15 -5.72
CA SER A 111 11.61 -5.71 -5.65
C SER A 111 12.63 -4.63 -5.92
N GLU A 112 13.84 -4.83 -5.43
CA GLU A 112 14.91 -3.87 -5.50
C GLU A 112 16.21 -4.57 -5.91
N ALA A 113 16.99 -3.91 -6.76
CA ALA A 113 18.35 -4.34 -7.08
C ALA A 113 19.27 -3.14 -7.19
N GLY A 114 20.51 -3.28 -6.76
CA GLY A 114 21.45 -2.18 -6.75
C GLY A 114 22.86 -2.57 -6.36
N VAL A 115 23.66 -1.55 -6.08
CA VAL A 115 25.06 -1.67 -5.68
C VAL A 115 25.34 -0.68 -4.55
N SER A 116 25.90 -1.18 -3.45
CA SER A 116 26.40 -0.39 -2.34
C SER A 116 27.92 -0.26 -2.43
N HIS A 117 28.42 0.96 -2.28
CA HIS A 117 29.84 1.30 -2.26
C HIS A 117 30.25 1.78 -0.87
N GLY A 118 31.36 1.28 -0.36
CA GLY A 118 31.94 1.69 0.93
C GLY A 118 33.45 1.56 0.91
N GLY A 119 34.17 2.66 1.15
CA GLY A 119 35.62 2.70 0.98
C GLY A 119 36.03 2.25 -0.44
N ASN A 120 36.87 1.22 -0.53
CA ASN A 120 37.31 0.63 -1.80
C ASN A 120 36.50 -0.62 -2.21
N SER A 121 35.33 -0.86 -1.59
CA SER A 121 34.49 -2.03 -1.85
C SER A 121 33.19 -1.67 -2.56
N SER A 122 32.70 -2.60 -3.38
CA SER A 122 31.42 -2.51 -4.09
C SER A 122 30.70 -3.86 -3.95
N THR A 123 29.47 -3.83 -3.44
CA THR A 123 28.68 -5.04 -3.17
C THR A 123 27.33 -4.92 -3.87
N PRO A 124 27.03 -5.77 -4.88
CA PRO A 124 25.69 -5.82 -5.46
C PRO A 124 24.70 -6.43 -4.48
N TYR A 125 23.44 -6.03 -4.57
CA TYR A 125 22.35 -6.64 -3.82
C TYR A 125 21.09 -6.74 -4.68
N GLU A 126 20.25 -7.71 -4.35
CA GLU A 126 18.91 -7.87 -4.89
C GLU A 126 18.01 -8.37 -3.75
N GLY A 127 16.79 -7.85 -3.67
CA GLY A 127 15.86 -8.18 -2.61
C GLY A 127 14.41 -7.96 -3.01
N ARG A 128 13.51 -8.73 -2.39
CA ARG A 128 12.08 -8.41 -2.42
C ARG A 128 11.78 -7.46 -1.27
N MET A 129 11.06 -6.38 -1.55
CA MET A 129 10.66 -5.44 -0.51
C MET A 129 9.41 -5.97 0.20
N ALA A 130 9.63 -6.83 1.20
CA ALA A 130 8.58 -7.42 2.02
C ALA A 130 8.14 -6.50 3.18
N SER A 131 7.91 -5.21 2.88
CA SER A 131 7.57 -4.19 3.89
C SER A 131 6.07 -4.00 4.03
N VAL A 132 5.48 -4.52 5.12
CA VAL A 132 4.06 -4.34 5.45
C VAL A 132 3.65 -2.86 5.46
N PRO A 133 4.39 -1.93 6.11
CA PRO A 133 4.05 -0.51 6.06
C PRO A 133 4.01 0.09 4.65
N LEU A 134 4.92 -0.35 3.75
CA LEU A 134 4.96 0.13 2.37
C LEU A 134 3.71 -0.27 1.60
N TYR A 135 3.32 -1.55 1.67
CA TYR A 135 2.12 -2.06 1.01
C TYR A 135 0.87 -1.36 1.50
N ARG A 136 0.73 -1.20 2.83
CA ARG A 136 -0.42 -0.52 3.43
C ARG A 136 -0.51 0.94 3.02
N LEU A 137 0.62 1.66 3.00
CA LEU A 137 0.66 3.03 2.54
C LEU A 137 0.26 3.15 1.06
N PHE A 138 0.83 2.29 0.20
CA PHE A 138 0.50 2.24 -1.21
C PHE A 138 -1.02 2.07 -1.41
N TRP A 139 -1.60 1.05 -0.79
CA TRP A 139 -3.03 0.78 -0.94
C TRP A 139 -3.92 1.88 -0.35
N ALA A 140 -3.57 2.43 0.82
CA ALA A 140 -4.33 3.53 1.39
C ALA A 140 -4.34 4.75 0.45
N ARG A 141 -3.22 5.04 -0.23
CA ARG A 141 -3.13 6.12 -1.22
C ARG A 141 -3.92 5.80 -2.49
N VAL A 142 -3.93 4.55 -2.95
CA VAL A 142 -4.78 4.11 -4.07
C VAL A 142 -6.26 4.28 -3.73
N ASP A 143 -6.69 3.84 -2.55
CA ASP A 143 -8.07 3.99 -2.06
C ASP A 143 -8.51 5.44 -1.99
N TYR A 144 -7.61 6.34 -1.58
CA TYR A 144 -7.89 7.78 -1.61
C TYR A 144 -8.06 8.29 -3.03
N VAL A 145 -7.16 7.95 -3.97
CA VAL A 145 -7.27 8.39 -5.37
C VAL A 145 -8.56 7.88 -6.02
N LEU A 146 -9.02 6.67 -5.66
CA LEU A 146 -10.30 6.12 -6.11
C LEU A 146 -11.53 6.75 -5.43
N GLY A 147 -11.34 7.61 -4.42
CA GLY A 147 -12.44 8.19 -3.64
C GLY A 147 -13.08 7.23 -2.64
N LYS A 148 -12.47 6.07 -2.37
CA LYS A 148 -12.94 5.09 -1.37
C LYS A 148 -12.54 5.48 0.05
N ARG A 149 -11.53 6.34 0.17
CA ARG A 149 -11.09 6.96 1.42
C ARG A 149 -11.07 8.48 1.27
N SER A 150 -11.49 9.21 2.31
CA SER A 150 -11.55 10.67 2.29
C SER A 150 -10.24 11.36 2.67
N ASP A 151 -9.40 10.70 3.47
CA ASP A 151 -8.12 11.24 3.93
C ASP A 151 -6.96 10.73 3.07
N TRP A 152 -5.93 11.55 2.85
CA TRP A 152 -4.66 11.12 2.24
C TRP A 152 -3.71 10.66 3.36
N LEU A 153 -3.14 9.46 3.22
CA LEU A 153 -2.24 8.93 4.25
C LEU A 153 -0.88 9.55 4.01
N THR A 154 -0.52 10.50 4.87
CA THR A 154 0.76 11.21 4.78
C THR A 154 1.90 10.30 5.22
N CYS A 155 3.11 10.64 4.79
CA CYS A 155 4.31 9.92 5.21
C CYS A 155 4.56 10.03 6.72
N ASP A 156 4.17 11.13 7.35
CA ASP A 156 4.31 11.30 8.80
C ASP A 156 3.40 10.34 9.56
N VAL A 157 2.13 10.24 9.17
CA VAL A 157 1.19 9.30 9.80
C VAL A 157 1.65 7.86 9.59
N ALA A 158 2.09 7.51 8.37
CA ALA A 158 2.63 6.18 8.08
C ALA A 158 3.91 5.89 8.87
N ALA A 159 4.78 6.89 9.06
CA ALA A 159 6.01 6.75 9.85
C ALA A 159 5.71 6.52 11.33
N GLU A 160 4.74 7.25 11.90
CA GLU A 160 4.30 7.01 13.28
C GLU A 160 3.68 5.62 13.45
N GLN A 161 2.88 5.16 12.48
CA GLN A 161 2.35 3.79 12.48
C GLN A 161 3.46 2.73 12.41
N ALA A 162 4.52 2.96 11.61
CA ALA A 162 5.66 2.05 11.54
C ALA A 162 6.45 2.02 12.86
N LYS A 163 6.70 3.20 13.46
CA LYS A 163 7.40 3.32 14.76
C LYS A 163 6.62 2.66 15.89
N ALA A 164 5.30 2.84 15.94
CA ALA A 164 4.43 2.17 16.93
C ALA A 164 4.52 0.64 16.85
N ASN A 165 4.89 0.11 15.69
CA ASN A 165 5.13 -1.30 15.43
C ASN A 165 6.63 -1.66 15.45
N ASN A 166 7.48 -0.89 16.14
CA ASN A 166 8.94 -1.10 16.25
C ASN A 166 9.66 -1.29 14.90
N THR A 167 9.13 -0.68 13.84
CA THR A 167 9.68 -0.77 12.49
C THR A 167 10.39 0.53 12.13
N ASN A 168 11.59 0.45 11.53
CA ASN A 168 12.31 1.63 11.06
C ASN A 168 11.58 2.24 9.86
N ALA A 169 10.88 3.36 10.08
CA ALA A 169 10.08 4.02 9.06
C ALA A 169 10.88 4.47 7.83
N ALA A 170 12.14 4.87 7.99
CA ALA A 170 12.96 5.36 6.88
C ALA A 170 13.25 4.26 5.85
N ILE A 171 13.43 3.02 6.34
CA ILE A 171 13.63 1.84 5.50
C ILE A 171 12.29 1.30 5.03
N ALA A 172 11.33 1.16 5.95
CA ALA A 172 10.06 0.51 5.67
C ALA A 172 9.16 1.27 4.70
N LEU A 173 9.38 2.57 4.50
CA LEU A 173 8.60 3.41 3.59
C LEU A 173 9.44 3.98 2.43
N SER A 174 10.65 3.45 2.19
CA SER A 174 11.66 4.08 1.31
C SER A 174 11.12 4.44 -0.07
N GLY A 175 10.37 3.53 -0.70
CA GLY A 175 9.88 3.69 -2.07
C GLY A 175 8.74 4.70 -2.26
N LEU A 176 8.15 5.24 -1.18
CA LEU A 176 7.08 6.26 -1.25
C LEU A 176 7.30 7.48 -0.36
N CYS A 177 8.18 7.38 0.65
CA CYS A 177 8.41 8.39 1.69
C CYS A 177 9.88 8.49 2.13
N GLY A 178 10.77 7.72 1.49
CA GLY A 178 12.18 7.66 1.81
C GLY A 178 12.92 8.93 1.44
N ALA A 179 14.18 9.03 1.88
CA ALA A 179 15.04 10.19 1.60
C ALA A 179 15.33 10.40 0.10
N THR A 180 15.03 9.42 -0.73
CA THR A 180 15.19 9.51 -2.18
C THR A 180 13.90 9.86 -2.91
N SER A 181 12.75 9.89 -2.24
CA SER A 181 11.42 10.05 -2.85
C SER A 181 10.78 11.37 -2.43
N ASP A 182 10.15 12.05 -3.38
CA ASP A 182 9.41 13.31 -3.17
C ASP A 182 8.04 13.12 -2.48
N GLY A 183 7.61 11.87 -2.29
CA GLY A 183 6.26 11.53 -1.82
C GLY A 183 5.96 11.91 -0.37
N ARG A 184 6.96 12.37 0.38
CA ARG A 184 6.79 12.99 1.70
C ARG A 184 6.17 14.37 1.61
N ASP A 185 6.64 15.17 0.66
CA ASP A 185 6.29 16.58 0.55
C ASP A 185 5.21 16.83 -0.52
N ALA A 186 4.90 15.80 -1.32
CA ALA A 186 3.90 15.92 -2.36
C ALA A 186 2.47 16.11 -1.78
N PRO A 187 1.71 17.11 -2.27
CA PRO A 187 0.33 17.31 -1.84
C PRO A 187 -0.56 16.14 -2.28
N PRO A 188 -1.71 15.91 -1.63
CA PRO A 188 -2.63 14.87 -2.08
C PRO A 188 -3.13 15.17 -3.51
N PRO A 189 -3.17 14.17 -4.41
CA PRO A 189 -3.74 14.37 -5.74
C PRO A 189 -5.27 14.57 -5.65
N PRO A 190 -5.92 15.11 -6.70
CA PRO A 190 -7.36 15.05 -6.82
C PRO A 190 -7.87 13.60 -6.83
N GLN A 191 -9.04 13.37 -6.25
CA GLN A 191 -9.71 12.08 -6.35
C GLN A 191 -10.32 11.92 -7.74
N MET A 192 -10.38 10.67 -8.22
CA MET A 192 -10.99 10.34 -9.50
C MET A 192 -12.50 10.28 -9.37
N GLU A 193 -13.21 10.98 -10.25
CA GLU A 193 -14.68 10.94 -10.36
C GLU A 193 -15.23 9.51 -10.32
N PRO A 194 -16.19 9.15 -9.46
CA PRO A 194 -16.69 7.78 -9.35
C PRO A 194 -17.17 7.20 -10.69
N VAL A 195 -17.08 5.86 -10.84
CA VAL A 195 -17.66 5.19 -12.00
C VAL A 195 -19.15 5.49 -12.07
N LYS A 196 -19.59 6.10 -13.18
CA LYS A 196 -21.01 6.26 -13.46
C LYS A 196 -21.57 4.90 -13.81
N HIS A 197 -22.19 4.23 -12.84
CA HIS A 197 -22.99 3.05 -13.11
C HIS A 197 -24.26 3.50 -13.85
N SER A 198 -24.33 3.24 -15.15
CA SER A 198 -25.60 3.29 -15.85
C SER A 198 -26.55 2.30 -15.16
N PRO A 199 -27.76 2.72 -14.76
CA PRO A 199 -28.75 1.80 -14.23
C PRO A 199 -28.92 0.63 -15.21
N PRO A 200 -29.10 -0.61 -14.73
CA PRO A 200 -29.41 -1.72 -15.61
C PRO A 200 -30.63 -1.31 -16.43
N ALA A 201 -30.49 -1.34 -17.76
CA ALA A 201 -31.56 -0.97 -18.68
C ALA A 201 -32.83 -1.72 -18.23
N ALA A 202 -33.85 -0.97 -17.81
CA ALA A 202 -35.09 -1.56 -17.35
C ALA A 202 -35.56 -2.53 -18.42
N ALA A 203 -35.66 -3.82 -18.06
CA ALA A 203 -36.04 -4.88 -18.97
C ALA A 203 -37.32 -4.43 -19.68
N SER A 204 -37.20 -4.11 -20.97
CA SER A 204 -38.36 -3.71 -21.76
C SER A 204 -39.28 -4.91 -21.77
N LYS A 205 -40.41 -4.78 -21.07
CA LYS A 205 -41.52 -5.72 -21.21
C LYS A 205 -41.98 -5.58 -22.66
N GLN A 206 -41.43 -6.42 -23.55
CA GLN A 206 -42.02 -6.65 -24.86
C GLN A 206 -43.41 -7.22 -24.63
N SER A 207 -44.40 -6.33 -24.63
CA SER A 207 -45.81 -6.66 -24.71
C SER A 207 -46.03 -7.44 -26.00
N ARG A 208 -46.06 -8.77 -25.91
CA ARG A 208 -46.72 -9.60 -26.92
C ARG A 208 -48.20 -9.49 -26.65
N GLN A 209 -48.90 -8.71 -27.47
CA GLN A 209 -50.31 -8.90 -27.82
C GLN A 209 -50.65 -7.99 -29.00
#